data_AF-A0A2R6BVT6-F1
#
_entry.id   AF-A0A2R6BVT6-F1
#
_cell.length_a   1.000
_cell.length_b   1.000
_cell.length_c   1.000
_cell.angle_alpha   90.00
_cell.angle_beta   90.00
_cell.angle_gamma   90.00
#
_symmetry.space_group_name_H-M   'P 1'
#
loop_
_entity.id
_entity.type
_entity.pdbx_description
1 polymer ?
#
loop_
_entity_poly.entity_id
_entity_poly.type
_entity_poly.pdbx_seq_one_letter_code
_entity_poly.pdbx_strand_id
1 'polypeptide(L)'
;LERARKKLEESISQAEDYNEFKEKLEKRGGFIKVSWCGRLECESQIKNETGASVRLIPFENNEPFKEYCFHCGEKAQKLAYFAKSY
;
A
#
# COMPACT_ATOMS: atom_id res chain seq x y z
N LEU A 1 20.17 -16.89 3.50
CA LEU A 1 19.22 -15.95 4.14
C LEU A 1 19.22 -14.58 3.46
N GLU A 2 20.39 -14.00 3.14
CA GLU A 2 20.49 -12.65 2.53
C GLU A 2 19.80 -12.50 1.17
N ARG A 3 19.89 -13.48 0.27
CA ARG A 3 19.22 -13.42 -1.04
C ARG A 3 17.70 -13.38 -0.96
N ALA A 4 17.11 -14.06 0.02
CA ALA A 4 15.66 -14.08 0.21
C ALA A 4 15.16 -12.75 0.77
N ARG A 5 15.92 -12.12 1.68
CA ARG A 5 15.59 -10.79 2.21
C ARG A 5 15.62 -9.72 1.13
N LYS A 6 16.68 -9.67 0.32
CA LYS A 6 16.78 -8.72 -0.81
C LYS A 6 15.62 -8.87 -1.79
N LYS A 7 15.27 -10.11 -2.19
CA LYS A 7 14.12 -10.35 -3.06
C LYS A 7 12.80 -9.88 -2.45
N LEU A 8 12.61 -10.03 -1.15
CA LEU A 8 11.40 -9.54 -0.47
C LEU A 8 11.33 -8.02 -0.52
N GLU A 9 12.43 -7.34 -0.18
CA GLU A 9 12.54 -5.88 -0.21
C GLU A 9 12.31 -5.33 -1.62
N GLU A 10 12.89 -5.98 -2.65
CA GLU A 10 12.68 -5.62 -4.06
C GLU A 10 11.26 -5.90 -4.57
N SER A 11 10.53 -6.82 -3.93
CA SER A 11 9.13 -7.13 -4.26
C SER A 11 8.14 -6.15 -3.61
N ILE A 12 8.62 -5.31 -2.68
CA ILE A 12 7.82 -4.26 -2.04
C ILE A 12 8.01 -2.97 -2.83
N SER A 13 6.94 -2.51 -3.48
CA SER A 13 6.93 -1.20 -4.14
C SER A 13 6.38 -0.13 -3.22
N GLN A 14 6.87 1.10 -3.29
CA GLN A 14 6.23 2.26 -2.66
C GLN A 14 5.27 2.91 -3.63
N ALA A 15 4.11 3.39 -3.19
CA ALA A 15 3.31 4.32 -3.98
C ALA A 15 2.89 5.54 -3.15
N GLU A 16 2.97 6.71 -3.77
CA GLU A 16 2.67 7.99 -3.12
C GLU A 16 1.28 8.55 -3.46
N ASP A 17 0.73 8.11 -4.60
CA ASP A 17 -0.50 8.64 -5.19
C ASP A 17 -1.33 7.51 -5.78
N TYR A 18 -2.65 7.68 -5.85
CA TYR A 18 -3.55 6.62 -6.29
C TYR A 18 -3.31 6.14 -7.73
N ASN A 19 -2.94 7.04 -8.64
CA ASN A 19 -2.60 6.66 -10.01
C ASN A 19 -1.32 5.81 -10.06
N GLU A 20 -0.30 6.20 -9.31
CA GLU A 20 0.96 5.46 -9.24
C GLU A 20 0.75 4.08 -8.59
N PHE A 21 -0.13 4.01 -7.58
CA PHE A 21 -0.56 2.76 -6.98
C PHE A 21 -1.19 1.83 -8.02
N LYS A 22 -2.15 2.32 -8.82
CA LYS A 22 -2.80 1.52 -9.86
C LYS A 22 -1.80 1.04 -10.92
N GLU A 23 -0.94 1.93 -11.42
CA GLU A 23 0.10 1.54 -12.38
C GLU A 23 1.05 0.48 -11.82
N LYS A 24 1.49 0.62 -10.57
CA LYS A 24 2.38 -0.36 -9.91
C LYS A 24 1.67 -1.69 -9.68
N LEU A 25 0.40 -1.65 -9.30
CA LEU A 25 -0.43 -2.83 -9.09
C LEU A 25 -0.64 -3.61 -10.40
N GLU A 26 -0.83 -2.93 -11.51
CA GLU A 26 -0.98 -3.57 -12.83
C GLU A 26 0.35 -4.03 -13.43
N LYS A 27 1.42 -3.23 -13.34
CA LYS A 27 2.71 -3.53 -13.96
C LYS A 27 3.53 -4.58 -13.19
N ARG A 28 3.64 -4.44 -11.87
CA ARG A 28 4.41 -5.37 -11.02
C ARG A 28 3.52 -6.27 -10.18
N GLY A 29 2.41 -5.74 -9.69
CA GLY A 29 1.64 -6.39 -8.63
C GLY A 29 2.46 -6.52 -7.34
N GLY A 30 2.11 -7.51 -6.52
CA GLY A 30 2.78 -7.76 -5.25
C GLY A 30 2.37 -6.79 -4.14
N PHE A 31 3.30 -6.50 -3.23
CA PHE A 31 3.05 -5.64 -2.08
C PHE A 31 3.41 -4.19 -2.39
N ILE A 32 2.46 -3.29 -2.17
CA ILE A 32 2.65 -1.86 -2.37
C ILE A 32 2.45 -1.17 -1.02
N LYS A 33 3.52 -0.59 -0.48
CA LYS A 33 3.45 0.25 0.72
C LYS A 33 2.91 1.63 0.33
N VAL A 34 1.90 2.10 1.08
CA VAL A 34 1.23 3.38 0.89
C VAL A 34 0.94 4.05 2.24
N SER A 35 0.78 5.37 2.22
CA SER A 35 0.31 6.14 3.38
C SER A 35 -1.20 6.08 3.44
N TRP A 36 -1.77 5.47 4.48
CA TRP A 36 -3.20 5.19 4.58
C TRP A 36 -3.85 5.91 5.77
N CYS A 37 -5.09 6.37 5.58
CA CYS A 37 -5.87 7.04 6.60
C CYS A 37 -6.42 6.09 7.68
N GLY A 38 -6.43 4.78 7.44
CA GLY A 38 -6.95 3.80 8.41
C GLY A 38 -8.44 3.53 8.35
N ARG A 39 -9.17 4.14 7.39
CA ARG A 39 -10.62 3.98 7.26
C ARG A 39 -11.00 2.78 6.40
N LEU A 40 -11.95 1.99 6.89
CA LEU A 40 -12.54 0.84 6.18
C LEU A 40 -13.20 1.23 4.85
N GLU A 41 -13.82 2.40 4.76
CA GLU A 41 -14.41 2.90 3.52
C GLU A 41 -13.36 3.08 2.42
N CYS A 42 -12.20 3.62 2.77
CA CYS A 42 -11.09 3.82 1.84
C CYS A 42 -10.56 2.47 1.34
N GLU A 43 -10.37 1.49 2.22
CA GLU A 43 -10.01 0.12 1.81
C GLU A 43 -11.07 -0.49 0.88
N SER A 44 -12.34 -0.34 1.22
CA SER A 44 -13.44 -0.91 0.43
C SER A 44 -13.51 -0.31 -0.97
N GLN A 45 -13.29 1.01 -1.12
CA GLN A 45 -13.21 1.66 -2.42
C GLN A 45 -12.02 1.15 -3.24
N ILE A 46 -10.82 1.13 -2.64
CA ILE A 46 -9.61 0.62 -3.31
C ILE A 46 -9.82 -0.83 -3.75
N LYS A 47 -10.44 -1.66 -2.92
CA LYS A 47 -10.74 -3.07 -3.24
C LYS A 47 -11.74 -3.18 -4.38
N ASN A 48 -12.78 -2.35 -4.41
CA ASN A 48 -13.77 -2.37 -5.49
C ASN A 48 -13.17 -1.91 -6.83
N GLU A 49 -12.34 -0.86 -6.80
CA GLU A 49 -11.72 -0.31 -8.01
C GLU A 49 -10.54 -1.15 -8.54
N THR A 50 -9.73 -1.72 -7.65
CA THR A 50 -8.44 -2.35 -8.03
C THR A 50 -8.35 -3.83 -7.69
N GLY A 51 -9.23 -4.33 -6.82
CA GLY A 51 -9.14 -5.69 -6.24
C GLY A 51 -8.06 -5.82 -5.15
N ALA A 52 -7.36 -4.74 -4.80
CA ALA A 52 -6.36 -4.74 -3.74
C ALA A 52 -6.94 -4.37 -2.39
N SER A 53 -6.49 -5.06 -1.35
CA SER A 53 -6.86 -4.76 0.04
C SER A 53 -5.61 -4.66 0.91
N VAL A 54 -5.76 -4.08 2.09
CA VAL A 54 -4.70 -4.09 3.11
C VAL A 54 -4.37 -5.54 3.46
N ARG A 55 -3.08 -5.88 3.40
CA ARG A 55 -2.55 -7.20 3.80
C ARG A 55 -1.75 -7.14 5.08
N LEU A 56 -1.02 -6.05 5.27
CA LEU A 56 -0.15 -5.86 6.42
C LEU A 56 -0.17 -4.39 6.81
N ILE A 57 -0.23 -4.14 8.10
CA ILE A 57 0.07 -2.85 8.70
C ILE A 57 1.23 -3.14 9.65
N PRO A 58 2.42 -2.55 9.44
CA PRO A 58 3.54 -2.79 10.32
C PRO A 58 3.20 -2.25 11.72
N PHE A 59 3.56 -3.01 12.76
CA PHE A 59 3.36 -2.58 14.14
C PHE A 59 4.46 -1.61 14.59
N GLU A 60 5.68 -1.83 14.12
CA GLU A 60 6.85 -0.96 14.33
C GLU A 60 7.13 -0.19 13.03
N ASN A 61 7.43 1.12 13.11
CA ASN A 61 7.63 2.01 11.95
C ASN A 61 6.38 2.13 11.05
N ASN A 62 5.23 2.41 11.65
CA ASN A 62 3.99 2.68 10.92
C ASN A 62 3.84 4.14 10.48
N GLU A 63 4.89 4.95 10.59
CA GLU A 63 4.85 6.36 10.22
C GLU A 63 4.60 6.49 8.72
N PRO A 64 3.55 7.23 8.31
CA PRO A 64 3.27 7.46 6.91
C PRO A 64 4.34 8.38 6.31
N PHE A 65 4.78 8.07 5.09
CA PHE A 65 5.75 8.91 4.38
C PHE A 65 5.15 10.21 3.83
N LYS A 66 3.82 10.32 3.73
CA LYS A 66 3.10 11.56 3.44
C LYS A 66 2.12 11.87 4.57
N GLU A 67 1.83 13.16 4.77
CA GLU A 67 0.82 13.60 5.73
C GLU A 67 -0.62 13.24 5.31
N TYR A 68 -0.82 12.91 4.02
CA TYR A 68 -2.13 12.64 3.43
C TYR A 68 -2.22 11.22 2.84
N CYS A 69 -3.42 10.67 2.84
CA CYS A 69 -3.77 9.37 2.32
C CYS A 69 -3.67 9.38 0.79
N PHE A 70 -2.99 8.39 0.23
CA PHE A 70 -2.76 8.29 -1.22
C PHE A 70 -4.06 8.19 -2.06
N HIS A 71 -5.18 7.76 -1.44
CA HIS A 71 -6.47 7.58 -2.10
C HIS A 71 -7.45 8.72 -1.79
N CYS A 72 -7.80 8.95 -0.53
CA CYS A 72 -8.82 9.94 -0.16
C CYS A 72 -8.29 11.35 0.11
N GLY A 73 -6.97 11.55 0.18
CA GLY A 73 -6.36 12.85 0.49
C GLY A 73 -6.52 13.35 1.93
N GLU A 74 -7.17 12.57 2.80
CA GLU A 74 -7.27 12.90 4.24
C GLU A 74 -5.99 12.61 5.00
N LYS A 75 -5.88 13.05 6.26
CA LYS A 75 -4.67 12.83 7.08
C LYS A 75 -4.31 11.34 7.17
N ALA A 76 -3.11 10.99 6.70
CA ALA A 76 -2.56 9.65 6.85
C ALA A 76 -2.24 9.39 8.31
N GLN A 77 -2.65 8.23 8.81
CA GLN A 77 -2.41 7.83 10.19
C GLN A 77 -1.37 6.73 10.30
N LYS A 78 -1.24 5.91 9.27
CA LYS A 78 -0.38 4.74 9.29
C LYS A 78 0.08 4.31 7.90
N LEU A 79 1.22 3.64 7.87
CA LEU A 79 1.68 2.87 6.73
C LEU A 79 0.82 1.63 6.55
N ALA A 80 0.43 1.31 5.33
CA ALA A 80 -0.22 0.03 5.03
C ALA A 80 0.35 -0.57 3.75
N TYR A 81 0.37 -1.90 3.69
CA TYR A 81 0.76 -2.66 2.52
C TYR A 81 -0.50 -3.19 1.85
N PHE A 82 -0.74 -2.76 0.63
CA PHE A 82 -1.83 -3.24 -0.20
C PHE A 82 -1.31 -4.27 -1.19
N ALA A 83 -2.11 -5.29 -1.46
CA ALA A 83 -1.84 -6.26 -2.52
C ALA A 83 -3.16 -6.79 -3.10
N LYS A 84 -3.14 -7.15 -4.39
CA LYS A 84 -4.29 -7.75 -5.06
C LYS A 84 -4.55 -9.16 -4.54
N SER A 85 -5.82 -9.45 -4.22
CA SER A 85 -6.27 -10.81 -3.92
C SER A 85 -6.59 -11.49 -5.24
N TYR A 86 -5.91 -12.60 -5.55
CA TYR A 86 -6.25 -13.46 -6.68
C TYR A 86 -7.53 -14.24 -6.40
#